data_AF-A0A3E0HKE2-F1
#
_entry.id   AF-A0A3E0HKE2-F1
#
_cell.length_a   1.000
_cell.length_b   1.000
_cell.length_c   1.000
_cell.angle_alpha   90.00
_cell.angle_beta   90.00
_cell.angle_gamma   90.00
#
_symmetry.space_group_name_H-M   'P 1'
#
loop_
_entity.id
_entity.type
_entity.pdbx_description
1 polymer ?
#
loop_
_entity_poly.entity_id
_entity_poly.type
_entity_poly.pdbx_seq_one_letter_code
_entity_poly.pdbx_strand_id
1 'polypeptide(L)'
;MIDIKLDKNKITAFKGKEHKKVLFLEIEKRPKDRYSDFKEDFIRIDDEYYVFDYYDFKGDLQTGLGIIIFSIILHFWAGGSLVTGPFWITGLIFLVGLSFMIKPLAIKEKKLIMDRLGGLFSYPNYWSNTPVIVNFKDAIFLNAPQGKMGAPSLMAPYSNWRINGFILAGIEVKSKLSFFVWYMDKNRPLPPGKTFDPYRQKDFERRKAEGFPPPLYYSCGIPTPEATPEQQAEREQYWKDEEYYAPDIKRPKNSEIFNKRTHKSWNPCVFGEKEAVLANKWYEFTFVNGKIVYMLTNEKGEGFLPPEDEKYEVASLTLKDTWF
;
A
#
# COMPACT_ATOMS: atom_id res chain seq x y z
N MET A 1 -25.24 -13.52 6.77
CA MET A 1 -24.26 -12.46 7.09
C MET A 1 -22.88 -13.07 6.90
N ILE A 2 -22.04 -12.53 6.02
CA ILE A 2 -20.70 -13.07 5.76
C ILE A 2 -19.83 -12.70 6.97
N ASP A 3 -19.17 -13.67 7.60
CA ASP A 3 -18.19 -13.38 8.64
C ASP A 3 -16.93 -12.78 7.99
N ILE A 4 -16.69 -11.50 8.25
CA ILE A 4 -15.60 -10.70 7.68
C ILE A 4 -14.56 -10.38 8.78
N LYS A 5 -14.82 -10.76 10.03
CA LYS A 5 -13.99 -10.35 11.16
C LYS A 5 -12.69 -11.14 11.16
N LEU A 6 -11.58 -10.42 11.04
CA LEU A 6 -10.25 -11.01 11.10
C LEU A 6 -9.84 -11.31 12.55
N ASP A 7 -9.27 -12.49 12.76
CA ASP A 7 -8.78 -12.93 14.06
C ASP A 7 -7.39 -12.33 14.35
N LYS A 8 -7.34 -11.41 15.32
CA LYS A 8 -6.11 -10.75 15.77
C LYS A 8 -5.08 -11.71 16.35
N ASN A 9 -5.48 -12.91 16.77
CA ASN A 9 -4.55 -13.93 17.29
C ASN A 9 -3.91 -14.76 16.17
N LYS A 10 -4.37 -14.62 14.93
CA LYS A 10 -3.85 -15.33 13.75
C LYS A 10 -2.95 -14.45 12.87
N ILE A 11 -2.46 -13.33 13.41
CA ILE A 11 -1.49 -12.48 12.73
C ILE A 11 -0.26 -13.33 12.41
N THR A 12 0.10 -13.37 11.14
CA THR A 12 1.29 -14.07 10.73
C THR A 12 2.49 -13.16 10.65
N ALA A 13 3.58 -13.62 11.26
CA ALA A 13 4.88 -12.96 11.14
C ALA A 13 5.47 -13.16 9.74
N PHE A 14 6.01 -12.10 9.17
CA PHE A 14 6.77 -12.15 7.92
C PHE A 14 8.05 -12.97 8.11
N LYS A 15 8.31 -13.94 7.23
CA LYS A 15 9.47 -14.85 7.31
C LYS A 15 10.54 -14.60 6.25
N GLY A 16 10.48 -13.46 5.54
CA GLY A 16 11.37 -13.16 4.42
C GLY A 16 12.68 -12.46 4.83
N LYS A 17 13.74 -12.64 4.03
CA LYS A 17 14.95 -11.79 4.10
C LYS A 17 14.63 -10.36 3.68
N GLU A 18 15.41 -9.38 4.17
CA GLU A 18 15.30 -7.98 3.77
C GLU A 18 15.21 -7.82 2.25
N HIS A 19 14.10 -7.25 1.78
CA HIS A 19 13.91 -6.98 0.37
C HIS A 19 14.55 -5.64 0.00
N LYS A 20 15.50 -5.64 -0.94
CA LYS A 20 16.19 -4.41 -1.38
C LYS A 20 15.28 -3.35 -2.04
N LYS A 21 13.99 -3.62 -2.32
CA LYS A 21 13.06 -2.72 -3.03
C LYS A 21 11.65 -2.76 -2.42
N VAL A 22 11.55 -2.43 -1.13
CA VAL A 22 10.27 -2.20 -0.45
C VAL A 22 9.71 -0.84 -0.83
N LEU A 23 8.40 -0.78 -1.09
CA LEU A 23 7.63 0.44 -1.22
C LEU A 23 7.21 0.91 0.16
N PHE A 24 7.31 2.21 0.40
CA PHE A 24 6.84 2.80 1.64
C PHE A 24 5.31 2.82 1.66
N LEU A 25 4.75 2.69 2.87
CA LEU A 25 3.33 2.91 3.11
C LEU A 25 3.06 4.42 3.16
N GLU A 26 3.01 5.04 1.99
CA GLU A 26 2.76 6.47 1.84
C GLU A 26 1.82 6.75 0.66
N ILE A 27 1.12 7.89 0.73
CA ILE A 27 0.25 8.36 -0.35
C ILE A 27 1.12 9.13 -1.34
N GLU A 28 1.70 8.42 -2.32
CA GLU A 28 2.56 9.02 -3.35
C GLU A 28 1.77 9.63 -4.52
N LYS A 29 0.56 9.15 -4.78
CA LYS A 29 -0.31 9.61 -5.87
C LYS A 29 -1.73 9.75 -5.37
N ARG A 30 -2.41 10.83 -5.77
CA ARG A 30 -3.83 10.97 -5.49
C ARG A 30 -4.56 9.74 -6.07
N PRO A 31 -5.27 8.95 -5.25
CA PRO A 31 -6.08 7.86 -5.75
C PRO A 31 -7.05 8.44 -6.76
N LYS A 32 -7.08 7.90 -7.98
CA LYS A 32 -8.14 8.29 -8.91
C LYS A 32 -9.44 7.73 -8.37
N ASP A 33 -10.51 8.51 -8.49
CA ASP A 33 -11.88 8.09 -8.24
C ASP A 33 -12.30 7.09 -9.34
N ARG A 34 -11.71 5.90 -9.30
CA ARG A 34 -11.80 4.89 -10.35
C ARG A 34 -12.48 3.65 -9.81
N TYR A 35 -13.72 3.84 -9.37
CA TYR A 35 -14.67 2.74 -9.30
C TYR A 35 -14.98 2.17 -10.70
N SER A 36 -14.68 2.91 -11.78
CA SER A 36 -14.96 2.47 -13.16
C SER A 36 -13.94 1.49 -13.77
N ASP A 37 -12.70 1.45 -13.27
CA ASP A 37 -11.61 0.68 -13.93
C ASP A 37 -11.25 -0.62 -13.19
N PHE A 38 -11.69 -0.76 -11.93
CA PHE A 38 -11.57 -2.03 -11.22
C PHE A 38 -12.86 -2.82 -11.41
N LYS A 39 -12.83 -3.80 -12.32
CA LYS A 39 -13.81 -4.89 -12.38
C LYS A 39 -13.69 -5.81 -11.16
N GLU A 40 -13.67 -5.24 -9.96
CA GLU A 40 -13.65 -5.99 -8.71
C GLU A 40 -15.11 -6.14 -8.27
N ASP A 41 -15.62 -7.37 -8.23
CA ASP A 41 -16.94 -7.67 -7.68
C ASP A 41 -16.84 -7.51 -6.15
N PHE A 42 -17.17 -6.32 -5.64
CA PHE A 42 -17.07 -5.99 -4.22
C PHE A 42 -18.09 -6.79 -3.40
N ILE A 43 -17.61 -7.39 -2.31
CA ILE A 43 -18.45 -8.10 -1.35
C ILE A 43 -18.93 -7.13 -0.27
N ARG A 44 -18.07 -6.22 0.19
CA ARG A 44 -18.37 -5.19 1.18
C ARG A 44 -17.44 -4.00 1.03
N ILE A 45 -17.99 -2.80 1.09
CA ILE A 45 -17.23 -1.55 1.08
C ILE A 45 -17.91 -0.50 1.97
N ASP A 46 -17.22 -0.11 3.04
CA ASP A 46 -17.68 0.91 3.99
C ASP A 46 -16.51 1.53 4.77
N ASP A 47 -16.81 2.24 5.86
CA ASP A 47 -15.83 2.90 6.74
C ASP A 47 -15.00 1.96 7.62
N GLU A 48 -15.32 0.65 7.61
CA GLU A 48 -14.69 -0.37 8.45
C GLU A 48 -13.97 -1.43 7.62
N TYR A 49 -14.59 -1.87 6.51
CA TYR A 49 -14.12 -2.97 5.68
C TYR A 49 -14.12 -2.67 4.18
N TYR A 50 -13.03 -3.05 3.52
CA TYR A 50 -12.90 -3.11 2.06
C TYR A 50 -12.62 -4.56 1.65
N VAL A 51 -13.59 -5.20 1.00
CA VAL A 51 -13.61 -6.64 0.72
C VAL A 51 -14.02 -6.93 -0.71
N PHE A 52 -13.21 -7.72 -1.40
CA PHE A 52 -13.49 -8.19 -2.76
C PHE A 52 -12.90 -9.59 -2.97
N ASP A 53 -13.42 -10.30 -3.96
CA ASP A 53 -12.82 -11.55 -4.42
C ASP A 53 -11.55 -11.27 -5.23
N TYR A 54 -10.42 -11.75 -4.74
CA TYR A 54 -9.12 -11.51 -5.37
C TYR A 54 -8.94 -12.32 -6.67
N TYR A 55 -9.58 -13.49 -6.78
CA TYR A 55 -9.45 -14.36 -7.94
C TYR A 55 -10.53 -14.07 -8.98
N ASP A 56 -10.10 -13.65 -10.18
CA ASP A 56 -10.97 -13.56 -11.36
C ASP A 56 -11.22 -14.95 -11.96
N PHE A 57 -12.25 -15.63 -11.44
CA PHE A 57 -12.66 -16.95 -11.92
C PHE A 57 -12.96 -16.95 -13.42
N LYS A 58 -13.61 -15.90 -13.94
CA LYS A 58 -14.02 -15.81 -15.34
C LYS A 58 -12.79 -15.65 -16.25
N GLY A 59 -11.86 -14.78 -15.86
CA GLY A 59 -10.61 -14.56 -16.60
C GLY A 59 -9.70 -15.80 -16.62
N ASP A 60 -9.56 -16.49 -15.50
CA ASP A 60 -8.77 -17.74 -15.43
C ASP A 60 -9.43 -18.86 -16.27
N LEU A 61 -10.77 -18.98 -16.26
CA LEU A 61 -11.49 -19.93 -17.10
C LEU A 61 -11.33 -19.63 -18.60
N GLN A 62 -11.50 -18.38 -19.02
CA GLN A 62 -11.29 -17.96 -20.42
C GLN A 62 -9.86 -18.21 -20.88
N THR A 63 -8.87 -17.89 -20.04
CA THR A 63 -7.45 -18.12 -20.33
C THR A 63 -7.16 -19.62 -20.47
N GLY A 64 -7.66 -20.44 -19.54
CA GLY A 64 -7.48 -21.89 -19.58
C GLY A 64 -8.08 -22.52 -20.83
N LEU A 65 -9.32 -22.15 -21.18
CA LEU A 65 -9.99 -22.59 -22.40
C LEU A 65 -9.22 -22.18 -23.66
N GLY A 66 -8.74 -20.93 -23.72
CA GLY A 66 -7.94 -20.44 -24.86
C GLY A 66 -6.65 -21.24 -25.05
N ILE A 67 -5.93 -21.55 -23.97
CA ILE A 67 -4.69 -22.36 -24.01
C ILE A 67 -5.00 -23.79 -24.46
N ILE A 68 -6.09 -24.39 -23.99
CA ILE A 68 -6.51 -25.74 -24.38
C ILE A 68 -6.84 -25.79 -25.88
N ILE A 69 -7.66 -24.84 -26.37
CA ILE A 69 -8.02 -24.76 -27.79
C ILE A 69 -6.76 -24.56 -28.64
N PHE A 70 -5.85 -23.67 -28.22
CA PHE A 70 -4.58 -23.44 -28.91
C PHE A 70 -3.71 -24.70 -28.96
N SER A 71 -3.61 -25.44 -27.86
CA SER A 71 -2.87 -26.71 -27.80
C SER A 71 -3.43 -27.74 -28.80
N ILE A 72 -4.75 -27.88 -28.85
CA ILE A 72 -5.43 -28.81 -29.77
C ILE A 72 -5.16 -28.41 -31.22
N ILE A 73 -5.32 -27.13 -31.56
CA ILE A 73 -5.05 -26.62 -32.91
C ILE A 73 -3.59 -26.87 -33.30
N LEU A 74 -2.65 -26.53 -32.41
CA LEU A 74 -1.21 -26.72 -32.65
C LEU A 74 -0.85 -28.18 -32.87
N HIS A 75 -1.48 -29.10 -32.12
CA HIS A 75 -1.28 -30.54 -32.25
C HIS A 75 -1.62 -31.07 -33.64
N PHE A 76 -2.80 -30.76 -34.14
CA PHE A 76 -3.23 -31.20 -35.47
C PHE A 76 -2.51 -30.45 -36.60
N TRP A 77 -2.22 -29.16 -36.43
CA TRP A 77 -1.47 -28.39 -37.40
C TRP A 77 -0.04 -28.93 -37.61
N ALA A 78 0.59 -29.45 -36.55
CA ALA A 78 1.90 -30.09 -36.62
C ALA A 78 1.87 -31.54 -37.15
N GLY A 79 0.76 -31.99 -37.75
CA GLY A 79 0.59 -33.34 -38.29
C GLY A 79 0.35 -34.40 -37.22
N GLY A 80 0.00 -34.00 -36.00
CA GLY A 80 -0.43 -34.92 -34.95
C GLY A 80 -1.77 -35.56 -35.25
N SER A 81 -1.93 -36.80 -34.81
CA SER A 81 -3.17 -37.56 -34.75
C SER A 81 -3.48 -37.89 -33.29
N LEU A 82 -4.66 -38.47 -33.04
CA LEU A 82 -5.03 -38.93 -31.70
C LEU A 82 -4.08 -40.00 -31.11
N VAL A 83 -3.21 -40.60 -31.94
CA VAL A 83 -2.32 -41.72 -31.56
C VAL A 83 -0.83 -41.37 -31.74
N THR A 84 -0.49 -40.45 -32.64
CA THR A 84 0.90 -40.17 -33.07
C THR A 84 1.13 -38.66 -33.22
N GLY A 85 2.33 -38.15 -32.95
CA GLY A 85 2.64 -36.72 -33.14
C GLY A 85 3.36 -36.08 -31.95
N PRO A 86 3.49 -34.73 -31.90
CA PRO A 86 4.26 -34.01 -30.89
C PRO A 86 3.49 -33.88 -29.56
N PHE A 87 3.01 -35.01 -29.03
CA PHE A 87 2.16 -35.07 -27.85
C PHE A 87 2.85 -34.51 -26.60
N TRP A 88 4.17 -34.68 -26.46
CA TRP A 88 4.91 -34.19 -25.29
C TRP A 88 4.86 -32.65 -25.14
N ILE A 89 4.92 -31.92 -26.26
CA ILE A 89 4.89 -30.45 -26.25
C ILE A 89 3.45 -29.96 -26.12
N THR A 90 2.56 -30.47 -26.96
CA THR A 90 1.16 -30.03 -27.01
C THR A 90 0.39 -30.46 -25.77
N GLY A 91 0.63 -31.68 -25.27
CA GLY A 91 0.10 -32.19 -24.00
C GLY A 91 0.55 -31.36 -22.79
N LEU A 92 1.81 -30.90 -22.76
CA LEU A 92 2.26 -30.01 -21.69
C LEU A 92 1.50 -28.67 -21.70
N ILE A 93 1.31 -28.07 -22.89
CA ILE A 93 0.51 -26.84 -23.04
C ILE A 93 -0.94 -27.07 -22.62
N PHE A 94 -1.52 -28.22 -22.97
CA PHE A 94 -2.87 -28.61 -22.56
C PHE A 94 -2.99 -28.68 -21.04
N LEU A 95 -2.02 -29.34 -20.37
CA LEU A 95 -1.98 -29.43 -18.91
C LEU A 95 -1.83 -28.06 -18.24
N VAL A 96 -1.06 -27.15 -18.84
CA VAL A 96 -1.00 -25.76 -18.39
C VAL A 96 -2.39 -25.13 -18.47
N GLY A 97 -3.11 -25.24 -19.59
CA GLY A 97 -4.47 -24.72 -19.71
C GLY A 97 -5.45 -25.32 -18.68
N LEU A 98 -5.36 -26.63 -18.44
CA LEU A 98 -6.16 -27.31 -17.42
C LEU A 98 -5.87 -26.79 -16.00
N SER A 99 -4.60 -26.50 -15.70
CA SER A 99 -4.21 -25.95 -14.39
C SER A 99 -4.88 -24.60 -14.08
N PHE A 100 -5.10 -23.75 -15.10
CA PHE A 100 -5.83 -22.48 -14.93
C PHE A 100 -7.30 -22.70 -14.58
N MET A 101 -7.93 -23.79 -15.04
CA MET A 101 -9.34 -24.09 -14.73
C MET A 101 -9.52 -24.78 -13.38
N ILE A 102 -8.61 -25.68 -13.01
CA ILE A 102 -8.68 -26.40 -11.73
C ILE A 102 -8.34 -25.48 -10.56
N LYS A 103 -7.37 -24.58 -10.74
CA LYS A 103 -6.84 -23.73 -9.66
C LYS A 103 -7.93 -22.91 -8.93
N PRO A 104 -8.86 -22.20 -9.60
CA PRO A 104 -9.93 -21.47 -8.92
C PRO A 104 -10.94 -22.35 -8.17
N LEU A 105 -11.03 -23.64 -8.50
CA LEU A 105 -11.91 -24.60 -7.82
C LEU A 105 -11.27 -25.15 -6.54
N ALA A 106 -9.94 -25.27 -6.50
CA ALA A 106 -9.20 -25.76 -5.35
C ALA A 106 -9.07 -24.74 -4.21
N ILE A 107 -9.15 -23.45 -4.54
CA ILE A 107 -9.00 -22.34 -3.58
C ILE A 107 -10.34 -22.07 -2.91
N LYS A 108 -10.41 -22.29 -1.59
CA LYS A 108 -11.61 -22.05 -0.77
C LYS A 108 -11.71 -20.59 -0.33
N GLU A 109 -10.61 -20.02 0.13
CA GLU A 109 -10.55 -18.64 0.63
C GLU A 109 -10.02 -17.71 -0.46
N LYS A 110 -10.93 -16.98 -1.11
CA LYS A 110 -10.63 -16.13 -2.27
C LYS A 110 -10.62 -14.64 -1.95
N LYS A 111 -11.04 -14.26 -0.75
CA LYS A 111 -11.29 -12.88 -0.37
C LYS A 111 -10.00 -12.18 0.02
N LEU A 112 -9.85 -10.94 -0.43
CA LEU A 112 -8.96 -9.98 0.18
C LEU A 112 -9.78 -9.09 1.12
N ILE A 113 -9.28 -8.89 2.33
CA ILE A 113 -9.97 -8.16 3.39
C ILE A 113 -9.04 -7.10 3.96
N MET A 114 -9.50 -5.86 3.97
CA MET A 114 -8.87 -4.76 4.68
C MET A 114 -9.77 -4.35 5.84
N ASP A 115 -9.32 -4.58 7.07
CA ASP A 115 -9.98 -4.14 8.31
C ASP A 115 -9.35 -2.82 8.74
N ARG A 116 -9.99 -1.71 8.38
CA ARG A 116 -9.48 -0.35 8.58
C ARG A 116 -9.34 -0.01 10.05
N LEU A 117 -10.34 -0.32 10.88
CA LEU A 117 -10.32 0.02 12.30
C LEU A 117 -9.36 -0.88 13.09
N GLY A 118 -9.28 -2.16 12.71
CA GLY A 118 -8.36 -3.14 13.28
C GLY A 118 -6.92 -3.00 12.78
N GLY A 119 -6.69 -2.31 11.67
CA GLY A 119 -5.38 -2.18 11.04
C GLY A 119 -4.83 -3.48 10.45
N LEU A 120 -5.72 -4.40 10.08
CA LEU A 120 -5.36 -5.73 9.57
C LEU A 120 -5.59 -5.81 8.06
N PHE A 121 -4.69 -6.52 7.40
CA PHE A 121 -4.75 -6.82 5.98
C PHE A 121 -4.67 -8.33 5.79
N SER A 122 -5.63 -8.88 5.05
CA SER A 122 -5.69 -10.31 4.77
C SER A 122 -5.85 -10.59 3.30
N TYR A 123 -5.16 -11.63 2.82
CA TYR A 123 -5.20 -12.06 1.43
C TYR A 123 -5.09 -13.59 1.31
N PRO A 124 -5.60 -14.18 0.22
CA PRO A 124 -5.51 -15.61 -0.03
C PRO A 124 -4.06 -16.11 -0.11
N ASN A 125 -3.80 -17.28 0.46
CA ASN A 125 -2.52 -17.96 0.27
C ASN A 125 -2.65 -18.96 -0.89
N TYR A 126 -1.74 -18.87 -1.86
CA TYR A 126 -1.74 -19.75 -3.02
C TYR A 126 -1.60 -21.24 -2.65
N TRP A 127 -0.79 -21.55 -1.64
CA TRP A 127 -0.43 -22.94 -1.29
C TRP A 127 -1.24 -23.50 -0.13
N SER A 128 -2.01 -22.66 0.57
CA SER A 128 -2.86 -23.10 1.67
C SER A 128 -4.21 -22.43 1.58
N ASN A 129 -5.27 -23.16 1.88
CA ASN A 129 -6.62 -22.59 1.98
C ASN A 129 -6.81 -21.76 3.26
N THR A 130 -5.73 -21.35 3.92
CA THR A 130 -5.73 -20.45 5.07
C THR A 130 -5.22 -19.09 4.62
N PRO A 131 -6.01 -18.01 4.77
CA PRO A 131 -5.59 -16.69 4.36
C PRO A 131 -4.43 -16.22 5.25
N VAL A 132 -3.55 -15.42 4.66
CA VAL A 132 -2.53 -14.70 5.43
C VAL A 132 -3.20 -13.49 6.08
N ILE A 133 -2.88 -13.21 7.34
CA ILE A 133 -3.35 -12.03 8.06
C ILE A 133 -2.11 -11.31 8.59
N VAL A 134 -1.96 -10.02 8.30
CA VAL A 134 -0.84 -9.20 8.80
C VAL A 134 -1.36 -7.87 9.32
N ASN A 135 -0.60 -7.20 10.20
CA ASN A 135 -0.85 -5.78 10.43
C ASN A 135 -0.47 -5.01 9.16
N PHE A 136 -1.32 -4.08 8.74
CA PHE A 136 -1.06 -3.30 7.53
C PHE A 136 0.22 -2.47 7.63
N LYS A 137 0.55 -1.94 8.82
CA LYS A 137 1.81 -1.23 9.09
C LYS A 137 3.07 -2.10 8.88
N ASP A 138 2.93 -3.41 9.02
CA ASP A 138 4.02 -4.39 8.88
C ASP A 138 3.99 -5.05 7.48
N ALA A 139 3.03 -4.67 6.64
CA ALA A 139 2.88 -5.23 5.30
C ALA A 139 4.01 -4.72 4.40
N ILE A 140 4.76 -5.67 3.86
CA ILE A 140 5.82 -5.37 2.90
C ILE A 140 5.21 -5.36 1.52
N PHE A 141 5.27 -4.22 0.84
CA PHE A 141 4.87 -4.11 -0.55
C PHE A 141 6.07 -3.97 -1.47
N LEU A 142 6.15 -4.79 -2.51
CA LEU A 142 7.24 -4.72 -3.48
C LEU A 142 6.71 -4.28 -4.85
N ASN A 143 7.50 -3.48 -5.55
CA ASN A 143 7.43 -3.39 -7.01
C ASN A 143 8.04 -4.66 -7.59
N ALA A 144 7.19 -5.64 -7.94
CA ALA A 144 7.68 -6.81 -8.66
C ALA A 144 8.15 -6.39 -10.06
N PRO A 145 9.32 -6.86 -10.54
CA PRO A 145 9.65 -6.75 -11.95
C PRO A 145 8.63 -7.59 -12.71
N GLN A 146 7.73 -6.89 -13.41
CA GLN A 146 6.85 -7.43 -14.45
C GLN A 146 6.00 -8.63 -13.99
N GLY A 147 4.74 -8.35 -13.61
CA GLY A 147 3.68 -9.36 -13.61
C GLY A 147 3.42 -9.91 -15.02
N LYS A 148 2.37 -10.73 -15.19
CA LYS A 148 1.90 -11.23 -16.50
C LYS A 148 1.96 -10.08 -17.54
N MET A 149 2.89 -10.15 -18.49
CA MET A 149 3.12 -9.15 -19.56
C MET A 149 3.77 -7.79 -19.21
N GLY A 150 4.60 -7.68 -18.17
CA GLY A 150 5.39 -6.45 -18.00
C GLY A 150 4.82 -5.40 -17.04
N ALA A 151 3.61 -5.61 -16.52
CA ALA A 151 2.94 -4.64 -15.66
C ALA A 151 3.57 -4.60 -14.25
N PRO A 152 3.76 -3.40 -13.65
CA PRO A 152 4.13 -3.32 -12.24
C PRO A 152 3.06 -4.03 -11.41
N SER A 153 3.47 -4.69 -10.33
CA SER A 153 2.56 -5.39 -9.43
C SER A 153 2.88 -5.07 -7.98
N LEU A 154 1.85 -4.90 -7.16
CA LEU A 154 1.96 -4.76 -5.72
C LEU A 154 2.05 -6.15 -5.11
N MET A 155 3.21 -6.50 -4.52
CA MET A 155 3.38 -7.81 -3.89
C MET A 155 3.46 -7.72 -2.38
N ALA A 156 2.63 -8.49 -1.66
CA ALA A 156 2.80 -8.77 -0.23
C ALA A 156 3.36 -10.19 -0.05
N PRO A 157 4.69 -10.38 0.00
CA PRO A 157 5.26 -11.72 0.21
C PRO A 157 5.00 -12.20 1.63
N TYR A 158 4.63 -13.47 1.76
CA TYR A 158 4.51 -14.15 3.05
C TYR A 158 5.75 -15.00 3.36
N SER A 159 6.49 -15.38 2.33
CA SER A 159 7.71 -16.18 2.44
C SER A 159 8.83 -15.61 1.57
N ASN A 160 10.03 -16.17 1.72
CA ASN A 160 11.22 -15.86 0.91
C ASN A 160 11.01 -16.02 -0.61
N TRP A 161 9.89 -16.59 -1.05
CA TRP A 161 9.64 -16.90 -2.44
C TRP A 161 8.68 -15.90 -3.08
N ARG A 162 9.13 -15.23 -4.16
CA ARG A 162 8.39 -14.17 -4.89
C ARG A 162 7.05 -14.59 -5.53
N ILE A 163 6.67 -15.86 -5.45
CA ILE A 163 5.36 -16.36 -5.90
C ILE A 163 4.42 -16.77 -4.76
N ASN A 164 4.79 -16.53 -3.50
CA ASN A 164 3.98 -16.84 -2.31
C ASN A 164 3.45 -15.57 -1.64
N GLY A 165 2.69 -14.76 -2.39
CA GLY A 165 2.10 -13.54 -1.88
C GLY A 165 0.92 -13.09 -2.70
N PHE A 166 0.21 -12.09 -2.19
CA PHE A 166 -0.76 -11.35 -2.96
C PHE A 166 -0.05 -10.57 -4.07
N ILE A 167 -0.55 -10.66 -5.30
CA ILE A 167 -0.06 -9.91 -6.46
C ILE A 167 -1.21 -9.09 -7.01
N LEU A 168 -1.17 -7.78 -6.84
CA LEU A 168 -2.13 -6.91 -7.50
C LEU A 168 -1.46 -6.26 -8.71
N ALA A 169 -1.69 -6.89 -9.86
CA ALA A 169 -1.22 -6.41 -11.15
C ALA A 169 -2.14 -5.30 -11.67
N GLY A 170 -1.55 -4.29 -12.31
CA GLY A 170 -2.33 -3.26 -12.98
C GLY A 170 -1.52 -2.07 -13.42
N ILE A 171 -2.19 -1.20 -14.18
CA ILE A 171 -1.68 0.12 -14.52
C ILE A 171 -1.72 0.97 -13.24
N GLU A 172 -0.67 1.78 -12.98
CA GLU A 172 -0.56 2.69 -11.82
C GLU A 172 -0.55 2.03 -10.41
N VAL A 173 0.30 1.03 -10.18
CA VAL A 173 0.52 0.41 -8.85
C VAL A 173 0.68 1.41 -7.70
N LYS A 174 1.41 2.51 -7.93
CA LYS A 174 1.57 3.58 -6.92
C LYS A 174 0.24 4.23 -6.51
N SER A 175 -0.69 4.43 -7.44
CA SER A 175 -2.01 4.99 -7.15
C SER A 175 -2.85 4.01 -6.32
N LYS A 176 -2.78 2.71 -6.62
CA LYS A 176 -3.47 1.68 -5.83
C LYS A 176 -2.91 1.53 -4.42
N LEU A 177 -1.58 1.54 -4.27
CA LEU A 177 -0.96 1.54 -2.96
C LEU A 177 -1.36 2.79 -2.16
N SER A 178 -1.36 3.96 -2.81
CA SER A 178 -1.81 5.20 -2.18
C SER A 178 -3.27 5.13 -1.72
N PHE A 179 -4.15 4.47 -2.50
CA PHE A 179 -5.53 4.21 -2.09
C PHE A 179 -5.59 3.31 -0.86
N PHE A 180 -4.85 2.21 -0.84
CA PHE A 180 -4.83 1.31 0.32
C PHE A 180 -4.27 1.99 1.56
N VAL A 181 -3.19 2.77 1.42
CA VAL A 181 -2.61 3.53 2.52
C VAL A 181 -3.60 4.56 3.06
N TRP A 182 -4.26 5.33 2.18
CA TRP A 182 -5.28 6.30 2.59
C TRP A 182 -6.46 5.60 3.28
N TYR A 183 -6.98 4.52 2.70
CA TYR A 183 -8.10 3.77 3.29
C TYR A 183 -7.73 3.19 4.66
N MET A 184 -6.56 2.57 4.81
CA MET A 184 -6.11 1.99 6.08
C MET A 184 -5.67 3.02 7.12
N ASP A 185 -5.45 4.27 6.72
CA ASP A 185 -5.27 5.37 7.66
C ASP A 185 -6.61 5.73 8.30
N LYS A 186 -6.97 5.02 9.37
CA LYS A 186 -8.21 5.29 10.12
C LYS A 186 -8.29 6.71 10.70
N ASN A 187 -7.18 7.46 10.73
CA ASN A 187 -7.15 8.80 11.29
C ASN A 187 -7.39 9.88 10.22
N ARG A 188 -7.31 9.52 8.94
CA ARG A 188 -7.65 10.38 7.80
C ARG A 188 -9.11 10.19 7.37
N PRO A 189 -9.69 11.19 6.67
CA PRO A 189 -10.99 11.01 6.01
C PRO A 189 -10.94 9.86 5.01
N LEU A 190 -12.10 9.24 4.74
CA LEU A 190 -12.21 8.20 3.73
C LEU A 190 -11.71 8.70 2.36
N PRO A 191 -11.08 7.82 1.55
CA PRO A 191 -10.53 8.20 0.24
C PRO A 191 -11.55 8.93 -0.64
N PRO A 192 -11.10 9.79 -1.57
CA PRO A 192 -11.99 10.51 -2.47
C PRO A 192 -12.79 9.53 -3.32
N GLY A 193 -14.06 9.85 -3.53
CA GLY A 193 -14.95 9.09 -4.40
C GLY A 193 -16.34 8.87 -3.83
N LYS A 194 -17.29 8.64 -4.73
CA LYS A 194 -18.73 8.54 -4.39
C LYS A 194 -19.08 7.34 -3.54
N THR A 195 -18.28 6.27 -3.63
CA THR A 195 -18.54 5.01 -2.92
C THR A 195 -18.58 5.19 -1.40
N PHE A 196 -17.80 6.13 -0.87
CA PHE A 196 -17.68 6.35 0.57
C PHE A 196 -18.59 7.46 1.10
N ASP A 197 -19.27 8.21 0.24
CA ASP A 197 -20.11 9.36 0.63
C ASP A 197 -21.13 9.02 1.72
N PRO A 198 -21.84 7.87 1.69
CA PRO A 198 -22.78 7.50 2.75
C PRO A 198 -22.14 7.35 4.14
N TYR A 199 -20.82 7.12 4.21
CA TYR A 199 -20.10 6.82 5.45
C TYR A 199 -19.23 7.98 5.95
N ARG A 200 -19.05 9.05 5.16
CA ARG A 200 -18.16 10.18 5.51
C ARG A 200 -18.55 10.86 6.81
N GLN A 201 -19.85 11.10 7.01
CA GLN A 201 -20.36 11.76 8.22
C GLN A 201 -20.11 10.91 9.47
N LYS A 202 -20.42 9.61 9.42
CA LYS A 202 -20.17 8.65 10.51
C LYS A 202 -18.68 8.59 10.85
N ASP A 203 -17.81 8.51 9.84
CA ASP A 203 -16.36 8.47 10.06
C ASP A 203 -15.82 9.78 10.65
N PHE A 204 -16.33 10.94 10.22
CA PHE A 204 -15.97 12.24 10.79
C PHE A 204 -16.34 12.34 12.27
N GLU A 205 -17.59 11.99 12.64
CA GLU A 205 -18.06 12.02 14.03
C GLU A 205 -17.24 11.10 14.94
N ARG A 206 -16.87 9.90 14.44
CA ARG A 206 -15.97 9.00 15.16
C ARG A 206 -14.61 9.64 15.40
N ARG A 207 -13.96 10.20 14.37
CA ARG A 207 -12.64 10.84 14.50
C ARG A 207 -12.70 12.05 15.43
N LYS A 208 -13.78 12.83 15.37
CA LYS A 208 -14.06 13.93 16.29
C LYS A 208 -14.16 13.45 17.74
N ALA A 209 -14.89 12.36 18.01
CA ALA A 209 -14.99 11.76 19.34
C ALA A 209 -13.63 11.24 19.86
N GLU A 210 -12.75 10.80 18.96
CA GLU A 210 -11.37 10.40 19.27
C GLU A 210 -10.40 11.59 19.41
N GLY A 211 -10.86 12.83 19.19
CA GLY A 211 -10.04 14.05 19.27
C GLY A 211 -9.13 14.27 18.06
N PHE A 212 -9.59 13.89 16.87
CA PHE A 212 -8.85 13.98 15.60
C PHE A 212 -7.40 13.49 15.72
N PRO A 213 -7.19 12.20 16.01
CA PRO A 213 -5.84 11.67 16.11
C PRO A 213 -5.06 11.97 14.82
N PRO A 214 -3.77 12.32 14.90
CA PRO A 214 -2.97 12.55 13.69
C PRO A 214 -2.90 11.34 12.73
N PRO A 215 -2.58 11.55 11.45
CA PRO A 215 -2.41 10.49 10.46
C PRO A 215 -1.46 9.37 10.89
N LEU A 216 -1.73 8.14 10.44
CA LEU A 216 -0.84 6.99 10.62
C LEU A 216 0.25 6.91 9.55
N TYR A 217 -0.03 7.41 8.35
CA TYR A 217 0.86 7.32 7.20
C TYR A 217 1.07 8.71 6.55
N TYR A 218 2.23 8.90 5.93
CA TYR A 218 2.60 10.15 5.25
C TYR A 218 1.94 10.28 3.87
N SER A 219 1.85 11.50 3.34
CA SER A 219 1.44 11.78 1.95
C SER A 219 2.46 12.65 1.22
N CYS A 220 2.80 12.39 -0.04
CA CYS A 220 3.78 13.18 -0.79
C CYS A 220 3.15 14.49 -1.31
N GLY A 221 2.86 15.44 -0.41
CA GLY A 221 2.25 16.73 -0.77
C GLY A 221 0.80 16.62 -1.25
N ILE A 222 0.13 15.51 -0.95
CA ILE A 222 -1.27 15.27 -1.34
C ILE A 222 -2.15 15.60 -0.15
N PRO A 223 -3.00 16.65 -0.24
CA PRO A 223 -3.92 17.01 0.83
C PRO A 223 -5.04 15.96 0.96
N THR A 224 -5.54 15.79 2.18
CA THR A 224 -6.65 14.87 2.48
C THR A 224 -7.86 15.65 2.98
N PRO A 225 -8.62 16.28 2.07
CA PRO A 225 -9.72 17.14 2.45
C PRO A 225 -10.87 16.34 3.07
N GLU A 226 -11.53 16.93 4.07
CA GLU A 226 -12.82 16.48 4.56
C GLU A 226 -13.94 16.66 3.52
N ALA A 227 -15.13 16.15 3.81
CA ALA A 227 -16.27 16.24 2.89
C ALA A 227 -16.79 17.68 2.73
N THR A 228 -16.58 18.53 3.74
CA THR A 228 -17.02 19.93 3.77
C THR A 228 -15.93 20.86 4.31
N PRO A 229 -15.89 22.14 3.91
CA PRO A 229 -14.94 23.12 4.44
C PRO A 229 -15.02 23.31 5.96
N GLU A 230 -16.22 23.22 6.55
CA GLU A 230 -16.43 23.36 7.99
C GLU A 230 -15.79 22.21 8.77
N GLN A 231 -15.95 20.97 8.27
CA GLN A 231 -15.28 19.80 8.82
C GLN A 231 -13.76 19.90 8.70
N GLN A 232 -13.28 20.42 7.58
CA GLN A 232 -11.85 20.66 7.35
C GLN A 232 -11.30 21.66 8.39
N ALA A 233 -11.97 22.79 8.57
CA ALA A 233 -11.57 23.81 9.54
C ALA A 233 -11.58 23.28 10.99
N GLU A 234 -12.53 22.40 11.33
CA GLU A 234 -12.57 21.77 12.65
C GLU A 234 -11.37 20.83 12.87
N ARG A 235 -11.05 19.98 11.88
CA ARG A 235 -9.88 19.07 11.94
C ARG A 235 -8.57 19.85 12.04
N GLU A 236 -8.43 20.92 11.27
CA GLU A 236 -7.20 21.72 11.21
C GLU A 236 -6.84 22.42 12.53
N GLN A 237 -7.76 22.49 13.50
CA GLN A 237 -7.46 22.91 14.87
C GLN A 237 -6.51 21.94 15.59
N TYR A 238 -6.45 20.69 15.15
CA TYR A 238 -5.65 19.62 15.77
C TYR A 238 -4.36 19.35 15.00
N TRP A 239 -4.44 19.26 13.67
CA TRP A 239 -3.28 19.05 12.80
C TRP A 239 -3.59 19.40 11.35
N LYS A 240 -2.56 19.83 10.62
CA LYS A 240 -2.64 20.16 9.19
C LYS A 240 -1.99 19.08 8.32
N ASP A 241 -2.44 18.94 7.08
CA ASP A 241 -1.89 17.91 6.17
C ASP A 241 -0.39 18.14 5.89
N GLU A 242 0.03 19.40 5.85
CA GLU A 242 1.42 19.84 5.62
C GLU A 242 2.39 19.27 6.65
N GLU A 243 1.95 19.09 7.91
CA GLU A 243 2.75 18.50 8.97
C GLU A 243 3.05 17.01 8.74
N TYR A 244 2.28 16.36 7.85
CA TYR A 244 2.37 14.93 7.55
C TYR A 244 2.68 14.68 6.08
N TYR A 245 3.29 15.66 5.40
CA TYR A 245 3.84 15.44 4.08
C TYR A 245 5.15 14.64 4.14
N ALA A 246 5.23 13.60 3.31
CA ALA A 246 6.47 12.89 3.05
C ALA A 246 7.46 13.85 2.37
N PRO A 247 8.75 13.85 2.75
CA PRO A 247 9.78 14.54 2.01
C PRO A 247 9.85 14.05 0.58
N ASP A 248 9.89 14.98 -0.38
CA ASP A 248 10.30 14.76 -1.77
C ASP A 248 11.82 14.48 -1.92
N ILE A 249 12.49 14.09 -0.83
CA ILE A 249 13.94 13.89 -0.79
C ILE A 249 14.27 12.47 -1.25
N LYS A 250 15.30 12.32 -2.11
CA LYS A 250 16.02 11.05 -2.31
C LYS A 250 16.74 10.68 -1.00
N ARG A 251 15.98 10.12 -0.07
CA ARG A 251 16.50 9.71 1.23
C ARG A 251 17.05 8.27 1.16
N PRO A 252 18.11 7.95 1.90
CA PRO A 252 18.54 6.56 2.08
C PRO A 252 17.38 5.69 2.57
N LYS A 253 17.27 4.44 2.08
CA LYS A 253 16.15 3.55 2.43
C LYS A 253 15.98 3.26 3.92
N ASN A 254 17.06 3.44 4.70
CA ASN A 254 17.09 3.18 6.13
C ASN A 254 16.96 4.47 6.97
N SER A 255 16.57 5.58 6.35
CA SER A 255 16.36 6.86 7.04
C SER A 255 14.94 7.00 7.57
N GLU A 256 14.82 7.76 8.65
CA GLU A 256 13.55 8.11 9.28
C GLU A 256 13.13 9.53 8.89
N ILE A 257 11.83 9.80 8.98
CA ILE A 257 11.30 11.16 8.91
C ILE A 257 10.86 11.52 10.32
N PHE A 258 11.24 12.72 10.75
CA PHE A 258 10.82 13.28 12.01
C PHE A 258 9.29 13.23 12.11
N ASN A 259 8.83 12.69 13.23
CA ASN A 259 7.42 12.58 13.56
C ASN A 259 7.28 12.88 15.03
N LYS A 260 6.45 13.86 15.40
CA LYS A 260 6.22 14.25 16.80
C LYS A 260 5.77 13.07 17.68
N ARG A 261 5.16 12.02 17.10
CA ARG A 261 4.74 10.81 17.84
C ARG A 261 5.85 9.80 18.08
N THR A 262 6.79 9.64 17.15
CA THR A 262 7.89 8.66 17.29
C THR A 262 9.15 9.30 17.87
N HIS A 263 9.28 10.62 17.76
CA HIS A 263 10.38 11.44 18.24
C HIS A 263 9.92 12.36 19.39
N LYS A 264 9.19 11.80 20.36
CA LYS A 264 8.55 12.57 21.45
C LYS A 264 9.53 13.34 22.33
N SER A 265 10.77 12.86 22.39
CA SER A 265 11.85 13.44 23.18
C SER A 265 12.47 14.68 22.54
N TRP A 266 12.13 14.98 21.28
CA TRP A 266 12.71 16.10 20.57
C TRP A 266 12.07 17.42 21.01
N ASN A 267 12.89 18.46 21.15
CA ASN A 267 12.48 19.75 21.69
C ASN A 267 12.16 20.73 20.56
N PRO A 268 11.06 21.51 20.66
CA PRO A 268 10.73 22.50 19.65
C PRO A 268 11.83 23.56 19.57
N CYS A 269 12.14 24.00 18.35
CA CYS A 269 13.10 25.07 18.08
C CYS A 269 12.69 25.84 16.84
N VAL A 270 13.34 26.99 16.62
CA VAL A 270 13.20 27.78 15.39
C VAL A 270 14.54 27.76 14.68
N PHE A 271 14.55 27.31 13.42
CA PHE A 271 15.75 27.28 12.61
C PHE A 271 15.92 28.57 11.80
N GLY A 272 17.10 29.17 11.89
CA GLY A 272 17.47 30.42 11.20
C GLY A 272 17.83 31.55 12.19
N GLU A 273 18.59 32.52 11.72
CA GLU A 273 18.81 33.78 12.45
C GLU A 273 17.61 34.72 12.23
N LYS A 274 17.35 35.65 13.17
CA LYS A 274 16.13 36.49 13.26
C LYS A 274 15.71 37.20 11.95
N GLU A 275 16.61 37.38 10.99
CA GLU A 275 16.37 38.09 9.73
C GLU A 275 16.12 37.16 8.54
N ALA A 276 16.37 35.85 8.68
CA ALA A 276 16.16 34.84 7.63
C ALA A 276 15.54 33.58 8.25
N VAL A 277 14.24 33.65 8.53
CA VAL A 277 13.44 32.47 8.88
C VAL A 277 13.55 31.47 7.72
N LEU A 278 14.20 30.34 7.95
CA LEU A 278 14.35 29.27 6.97
C LEU A 278 13.08 28.41 6.97
N ALA A 279 12.00 29.03 6.50
CA ALA A 279 10.69 28.42 6.34
C ALA A 279 10.73 27.28 5.32
N ASN A 280 10.01 26.19 5.58
CA ASN A 280 9.87 25.05 4.66
C ASN A 280 11.22 24.47 4.21
N LYS A 281 12.20 24.42 5.12
CA LYS A 281 13.54 23.89 4.85
C LYS A 281 13.71 22.52 5.46
N TRP A 282 14.37 21.64 4.72
CA TRP A 282 14.70 20.31 5.19
C TRP A 282 16.01 20.31 5.98
N TYR A 283 16.01 19.56 7.06
CA TYR A 283 17.17 19.28 7.90
C TYR A 283 17.41 17.78 7.91
N GLU A 284 18.64 17.38 7.65
CA GLU A 284 19.14 16.03 7.85
C GLU A 284 19.86 15.99 9.19
N PHE A 285 19.47 15.06 10.05
CA PHE A 285 20.13 14.75 11.32
C PHE A 285 20.83 13.41 11.19
N THR A 286 22.15 13.42 11.23
CA THR A 286 22.97 12.21 11.16
C THR A 286 23.54 11.91 12.53
N PHE A 287 23.08 10.83 13.14
CA PHE A 287 23.46 10.40 14.47
C PHE A 287 24.72 9.53 14.42
N VAL A 288 25.50 9.52 15.50
CA VAL A 288 26.76 8.75 15.60
C VAL A 288 26.56 7.24 15.37
N ASN A 289 25.38 6.71 15.67
CA ASN A 289 25.01 5.31 15.44
C ASN A 289 24.63 4.99 13.98
N GLY A 290 24.74 5.96 13.06
CA GLY A 290 24.39 5.82 11.65
C GLY A 290 22.90 5.99 11.35
N LYS A 291 22.06 6.33 12.35
CA LYS A 291 20.67 6.72 12.13
C LYS A 291 20.63 8.07 11.42
N ILE A 292 19.75 8.20 10.44
CA ILE A 292 19.52 9.46 9.72
C ILE A 292 18.04 9.82 9.87
N VAL A 293 17.74 11.04 10.33
CA VAL A 293 16.39 11.56 10.46
C VAL A 293 16.25 12.83 9.62
N TYR A 294 15.24 12.90 8.77
CA TYR A 294 14.91 14.10 7.99
C TYR A 294 13.74 14.84 8.62
N MET A 295 13.80 16.17 8.69
CA MET A 295 12.73 17.00 9.22
C MET A 295 12.49 18.22 8.34
N LEU A 296 11.23 18.54 8.10
CA LEU A 296 10.80 19.77 7.45
C LEU A 296 10.42 20.79 8.52
N THR A 297 10.99 21.99 8.45
CA THR A 297 10.49 23.12 9.23
C THR A 297 9.20 23.65 8.63
N ASN A 298 8.30 24.19 9.45
CA ASN A 298 7.07 24.80 8.96
C ASN A 298 7.33 26.18 8.30
N GLU A 299 6.25 26.87 7.91
CA GLU A 299 6.30 28.20 7.29
C GLU A 299 6.96 29.28 8.17
N LYS A 300 7.11 29.03 9.46
CA LYS A 300 7.75 29.92 10.44
C LYS A 300 9.17 29.48 10.79
N GLY A 301 9.72 28.48 10.08
CA GLY A 301 11.02 27.90 10.39
C GLY A 301 11.02 27.08 11.69
N GLU A 302 9.86 26.80 12.27
CA GLU A 302 9.76 26.01 13.49
C GLU A 302 9.96 24.53 13.15
N GLY A 303 10.75 23.86 13.97
CA GLY A 303 11.02 22.44 13.88
C GLY A 303 11.35 21.88 15.27
N PHE A 304 12.10 20.80 15.29
CA PHE A 304 12.47 20.09 16.51
C PHE A 304 13.93 19.67 16.47
N LEU A 305 14.62 19.77 17.60
CA LEU A 305 15.97 19.23 17.77
C LEU A 305 15.92 17.89 18.52
N PRO A 306 16.79 16.94 18.15
CA PRO A 306 17.02 15.76 18.96
C PRO A 306 17.39 16.13 20.40
N PRO A 307 17.20 15.20 21.35
CA PRO A 307 17.63 15.38 22.73
C PRO A 307 19.11 15.75 22.83
N GLU A 308 19.48 16.62 23.78
CA GLU A 308 20.86 17.11 23.95
C GLU A 308 21.86 16.00 24.31
N ASP A 309 21.38 14.86 24.83
CA ASP A 309 22.19 13.69 25.15
C ASP A 309 22.56 12.85 23.91
N GLU A 310 21.89 13.07 22.78
CA GLU A 310 22.20 12.42 21.52
C GLU A 310 23.20 13.26 20.71
N LYS A 311 24.33 12.65 20.32
CA LYS A 311 25.28 13.30 19.41
C LYS A 311 24.80 13.16 17.97
N TYR A 312 24.58 14.28 17.30
CA TYR A 312 24.17 14.35 15.90
C TYR A 312 24.88 15.48 15.16
N GLU A 313 25.00 15.32 13.85
CA GLU A 313 25.31 16.39 12.92
C GLU A 313 24.02 16.83 12.23
N VAL A 314 23.86 18.14 12.03
CA VAL A 314 22.69 18.71 11.35
C VAL A 314 23.11 19.43 10.08
N ALA A 315 22.53 19.04 8.95
CA ALA A 315 22.76 19.67 7.66
C ALA A 315 21.43 20.19 7.10
N SER A 316 21.39 21.47 6.73
CA SER A 316 20.23 22.01 6.02
C SER A 316 20.34 21.68 4.54
N LEU A 317 19.29 21.10 3.96
CA LEU A 317 19.27 20.73 2.55
C LEU A 317 18.72 21.88 1.71
N THR A 318 19.36 22.15 0.58
CA THR A 318 18.87 23.07 -0.45
C THR A 318 18.11 22.28 -1.52
N LEU A 319 16.94 22.79 -1.93
CA LEU A 319 16.11 22.15 -2.96
C LEU A 319 16.88 21.80 -4.24
N LYS A 320 17.99 22.49 -4.57
CA LYS A 320 18.87 22.20 -5.72
C LYS A 320 19.69 20.90 -5.61
N ASP A 321 19.82 20.31 -4.42
CA ASP A 321 20.61 19.09 -4.19
C ASP A 321 19.76 17.80 -4.28
N THR A 322 18.48 17.95 -4.63
CA THR A 322 17.51 16.85 -4.77
C THR A 322 16.76 16.98 -6.10
N TRP A 323 17.22 16.33 -7.18
CA TRP A 323 16.45 16.35 -8.44
C TRP A 323 16.45 15.05 -9.25
N PHE A 324 15.32 14.89 -9.96
CA PHE A 324 14.93 14.02 -11.08
C PHE A 324 15.13 12.51 -10.95
#